data_AF-W7DP42-F1
#
_entry.id   AF-W7DP42-F1
#
_cell.length_a   1.000
_cell.length_b   1.000
_cell.length_c   1.000
_cell.angle_alpha   90.00
_cell.angle_beta   90.00
_cell.angle_gamma   90.00
#
_symmetry.space_group_name_H-M   'P 1'
#
loop_
_entity.id
_entity.type
_entity.pdbx_description
1 polymer ?
#
loop_
_entity_poly.entity_id
_entity_poly.type
_entity_poly.pdbx_seq_one_letter_code
_entity_poly.pdbx_strand_id
1 'polypeptide(L)'
;MPSLLVFAIAIFAISIISVQTSIYSVNKSIEASEEKLLSQQKTNDDLKVQVNDLGRYERILKLAKEKGLSLNGDNVKVVDGK
;
A
#
# COMPACT_ATOMS: atom_id res chain seq x y z
N MET A 1 -56.09 11.07 16.79
CA MET A 1 -55.45 11.62 15.58
C MET A 1 -54.04 12.18 15.81
N PRO A 2 -53.75 13.04 16.83
CA PRO A 2 -52.40 13.63 16.97
C PRO A 2 -51.31 12.64 17.41
N SER A 3 -51.67 11.59 18.17
CA SER A 3 -50.72 10.58 18.65
C SER A 3 -50.08 9.73 17.54
N LEU A 4 -50.78 9.47 16.45
CA LEU A 4 -50.26 8.69 15.31
C LEU A 4 -49.21 9.48 14.51
N LEU A 5 -49.39 10.79 14.40
CA LEU A 5 -48.46 11.67 13.70
C LEU A 5 -47.12 11.80 14.45
N VAL A 6 -47.17 11.92 15.78
CA VAL A 6 -45.96 11.94 16.63
C VAL A 6 -45.18 10.63 16.51
N PHE A 7 -45.87 9.49 16.46
CA PHE A 7 -45.23 8.20 16.31
C PHE A 7 -44.56 8.04 14.93
N ALA A 8 -45.22 8.49 13.86
CA ALA A 8 -44.64 8.49 12.52
C ALA A 8 -43.37 9.36 12.44
N ILE A 9 -43.39 10.56 13.02
CA ILE A 9 -42.23 11.47 13.06
C ILE A 9 -41.06 10.83 13.83
N ALA A 10 -41.34 10.13 14.94
CA ALA A 10 -40.32 9.42 15.69
C ALA A 10 -39.61 8.32 14.88
N ILE A 11 -40.36 7.54 14.09
CA ILE A 11 -39.78 6.51 13.21
C ILE A 11 -38.90 7.13 12.11
N PHE A 12 -39.33 8.25 11.53
CA PHE A 12 -38.54 8.97 10.53
C PHE A 12 -37.24 9.53 11.13
N ALA A 13 -37.29 10.09 12.33
CA ALA A 13 -36.10 10.60 13.01
C ALA A 13 -35.05 9.50 13.29
N ILE A 14 -35.50 8.32 13.75
CA ILE A 14 -34.61 7.16 13.99
C ILE A 14 -33.95 6.71 12.67
N SER A 15 -34.69 6.74 11.57
CA SER A 15 -34.18 6.35 10.25
C SER A 15 -33.09 7.31 9.76
N ILE A 16 -33.27 8.62 9.96
CA ILE A 16 -32.27 9.65 9.60
C ILE A 16 -30.98 9.47 10.40
N ILE A 17 -31.10 9.25 11.71
CA ILE A 17 -29.94 8.99 12.58
C ILE A 17 -29.20 7.74 12.12
N SER A 18 -29.94 6.68 11.76
CA SER A 18 -29.37 5.42 11.26
C SER A 18 -28.56 5.62 9.98
N VAL A 19 -29.09 6.37 9.00
CA VAL A 19 -28.36 6.72 7.77
C VAL A 19 -27.10 7.53 8.09
N GLN A 20 -27.20 8.50 9.01
CA GLN A 20 -26.06 9.34 9.39
C GLN A 20 -24.96 8.51 10.08
N THR A 21 -25.33 7.53 10.91
CA THR A 21 -24.36 6.58 11.49
C THR A 21 -23.72 5.67 10.44
N SER A 22 -24.46 5.24 9.41
CA SER A 22 -23.88 4.47 8.30
C SER A 22 -22.90 5.29 7.48
N ILE A 23 -23.20 6.57 7.23
CA ILE A 23 -22.25 7.47 6.53
C ILE A 23 -20.98 7.65 7.38
N TYR A 24 -21.13 7.87 8.68
CA TYR A 24 -19.97 8.00 9.57
C TYR A 24 -19.13 6.73 9.62
N SER A 25 -19.74 5.54 9.71
CA SER A 25 -19.01 4.28 9.71
C SER A 25 -18.28 4.02 8.39
N VAL A 26 -18.90 4.37 7.26
CA VAL A 26 -18.27 4.28 5.94
C VAL A 26 -17.07 5.21 5.86
N ASN A 27 -17.20 6.48 6.27
CA ASN A 27 -16.07 7.42 6.27
C ASN A 27 -14.91 6.92 7.14
N LYS A 28 -15.21 6.39 8.32
CA LYS A 28 -14.19 5.80 9.20
C LYS A 28 -13.53 4.57 8.60
N SER A 29 -14.31 3.74 7.87
CA SER A 29 -13.76 2.59 7.15
C SER A 29 -12.86 3.01 5.99
N ILE A 30 -13.19 4.12 5.31
CA ILE A 30 -12.36 4.70 4.26
C ILE A 30 -11.03 5.18 4.85
N GLU A 31 -11.07 5.99 5.91
CA GLU A 31 -9.87 6.50 6.59
C GLU A 31 -8.94 5.36 7.03
N ALA A 32 -9.49 4.32 7.67
CA ALA A 32 -8.71 3.14 8.07
C ALA A 32 -8.12 2.37 6.87
N SER A 33 -8.82 2.36 5.73
CA SER A 33 -8.33 1.72 4.50
C SER A 33 -7.23 2.53 3.84
N GLU A 34 -7.34 3.86 3.83
CA GLU A 34 -6.32 4.78 3.34
C GLU A 34 -5.04 4.69 4.17
N GLU A 35 -5.16 4.65 5.50
CA GLU A 35 -4.02 4.46 6.40
C GLU A 35 -3.29 3.14 6.12
N LYS A 36 -4.06 2.06 5.92
CA LYS A 36 -3.50 0.74 5.56
C LYS A 36 -2.80 0.78 4.20
N LEU A 37 -3.36 1.47 3.21
CA LEU A 37 -2.74 1.62 1.89
C LEU A 37 -1.42 2.39 1.98
N LEU A 38 -1.39 3.50 2.71
CA LEU A 38 -0.18 4.30 2.91
C LEU A 38 0.92 3.49 3.60
N SER A 39 0.57 2.70 4.62
CA SER A 39 1.51 1.80 5.31
C SER A 39 2.07 0.72 4.36
N GLN A 40 1.21 0.12 3.54
CA GLN A 40 1.62 -0.89 2.57
C GLN A 40 2.51 -0.28 1.47
N GLN A 41 2.20 0.93 1.01
CA GLN A 41 2.98 1.64 0.01
C GLN A 41 4.37 1.96 0.53
N LYS A 42 4.48 2.48 1.76
CA LYS A 42 5.76 2.70 2.43
C LYS A 42 6.58 1.41 2.54
N THR A 43 5.95 0.32 2.97
CA THR A 43 6.61 -0.99 3.05
C THR A 43 7.13 -1.44 1.69
N ASN A 44 6.34 -1.27 0.63
CA ASN A 44 6.76 -1.61 -0.73
C ASN A 44 7.92 -0.74 -1.22
N ASP A 45 7.91 0.55 -0.91
CA ASP A 45 8.98 1.46 -1.30
C ASP A 45 10.28 1.15 -0.54
N ASP A 46 10.21 0.86 0.77
CA ASP A 46 11.35 0.40 1.56
C ASP A 46 11.92 -0.92 1.02
N LEU A 47 11.06 -1.86 0.60
CA LEU A 47 11.48 -3.11 -0.04
C LEU A 47 12.14 -2.86 -1.41
N LYS A 48 11.62 -1.94 -2.22
CA LYS A 48 12.24 -1.55 -3.49
C LYS A 48 13.63 -0.96 -3.28
N VAL A 49 13.80 -0.11 -2.27
CA VAL A 49 15.11 0.45 -1.90
C VAL A 49 16.07 -0.67 -1.52
N GLN A 50 15.63 -1.62 -0.67
CA GLN A 50 16.46 -2.78 -0.30
C GLN A 50 16.83 -3.65 -1.50
N VAL A 51 15.90 -3.92 -2.42
CA VAL A 51 16.20 -4.68 -3.64
C VAL A 51 17.21 -3.93 -4.51
N ASN A 52 17.04 -2.61 -4.68
CA ASN A 52 17.98 -1.78 -5.41
C ASN A 52 19.37 -1.87 -4.77
N ASP A 53 19.47 -1.67 -3.45
CA ASP A 53 20.74 -1.73 -2.72
C ASP A 53 21.39 -3.13 -2.74
N LEU A 54 20.59 -4.20 -2.65
CA LEU A 54 21.07 -5.58 -2.76
C LEU A 54 21.53 -5.91 -4.19
N GLY A 55 20.88 -5.34 -5.20
CA GLY A 55 21.16 -5.52 -6.62
C GLY A 55 22.25 -4.60 -7.16
N ARG A 56 22.73 -3.63 -6.37
CA ARG A 56 23.82 -2.73 -6.77
C ARG A 56 25.01 -3.54 -7.29
N TYR A 57 25.46 -3.15 -8.48
CA TYR A 57 26.58 -3.77 -9.18
C TYR A 57 27.81 -3.90 -8.28
N GLU A 58 28.14 -2.88 -7.48
CA GLU A 58 29.22 -2.93 -6.50
C GLU A 58 29.10 -4.10 -5.52
N ARG A 59 27.89 -4.39 -5.01
CA ARG A 59 27.66 -5.48 -4.06
C ARG A 59 27.80 -6.84 -4.72
N ILE A 60 27.24 -7.02 -5.92
CA ILE A 60 27.36 -8.27 -6.67
C ILE A 60 28.82 -8.52 -7.05
N LEU A 61 29.53 -7.49 -7.51
CA LEU A 61 30.95 -7.56 -7.83
C LEU A 61 31.80 -7.88 -6.60
N LYS A 62 31.46 -7.30 -5.45
CA LYS A 62 32.13 -7.59 -4.18
C LYS A 62 31.91 -9.05 -3.74
N LEU A 63 30.67 -9.54 -3.75
CA LEU A 63 30.37 -10.95 -3.45
C LEU A 63 31.05 -11.91 -4.43
N ALA A 64 31.10 -11.55 -5.71
CA ALA A 64 31.79 -12.34 -6.73
C ALA A 64 33.30 -12.44 -6.41
N LYS A 65 33.95 -11.30 -6.15
CA LYS A 65 35.36 -11.26 -5.77
C LYS A 65 35.65 -12.03 -4.47
N GLU A 66 34.81 -11.90 -3.46
CA GLU A 66 34.92 -12.66 -2.20
C GLU A 66 34.78 -14.17 -2.40
N LYS A 67 33.98 -14.61 -3.39
CA LYS A 67 33.84 -16.02 -3.78
C LYS A 67 34.90 -16.50 -4.79
N GLY A 68 35.92 -15.69 -5.05
CA GLY A 68 37.02 -16.02 -5.97
C GLY A 68 36.69 -15.86 -7.46
N LEU A 69 35.57 -15.23 -7.80
CA LEU A 69 35.20 -14.91 -9.17
C LEU A 69 35.78 -13.53 -9.53
N SER A 70 36.70 -13.49 -10.50
CA SER A 70 37.21 -12.25 -11.09
C SER A 70 36.55 -11.98 -12.46
N LEU A 71 36.32 -10.70 -12.78
CA LEU A 71 35.91 -10.31 -14.12
C LEU A 71 37.09 -10.53 -15.07
N ASN A 72 36.93 -11.43 -16.03
CA ASN A 72 37.91 -11.67 -17.07
C ASN A 72 37.57 -10.76 -18.27
N GLY A 73 38.36 -9.70 -18.46
CA GLY A 73 38.08 -8.62 -19.42
C GLY A 73 37.99 -9.07 -20.88
N ASP A 74 38.58 -10.23 -21.22
CA ASP A 74 38.63 -10.74 -22.59
C ASP A 74 37.34 -11.47 -23.05
N ASN A 75 36.38 -11.74 -22.15
CA ASN A 75 35.15 -12.51 -22.45
C ASN A 75 33.84 -11.76 -22.14
N VAL A 76 33.88 -10.43 -22.02
CA VAL A 76 32.65 -9.65 -21.83
C VAL A 76 31.98 -9.42 -23.18
N LYS A 77 30.97 -10.24 -23.52
CA LYS A 77 30.12 -10.04 -24.69
C LYS A 77 29.05 -9.00 -24.35
N VAL A 78 29.21 -7.79 -24.86
CA VAL A 78 28.19 -6.73 -24.79
C VAL A 78 27.00 -7.18 -25.63
N VAL A 79 25.87 -7.48 -24.98
CA VAL A 79 24.62 -7.79 -25.69
C VAL A 79 23.90 -6.46 -25.91
N ASP A 80 23.98 -5.93 -27.12
CA ASP A 80 23.19 -4.78 -27.55
C ASP A 80 21.71 -5.21 -27.57
N GLY A 81 20.94 -4.67 -26.62
CA GLY A 81 19.49 -4.84 -26.57
C GLY A 81 18.84 -4.02 -27.67
N LYS A 82 18.30 -4.70 -28.69
CA LYS A 82 17.32 -4.11 -29.61
C LYS A 82 15.99 -3.88 -28.91
#